data_AF-A0A7C2BLL9-F1
#
_entry.id   AF-A0A7C2BLL9-F1
#
_cell.length_a   1.000
_cell.length_b   1.000
_cell.length_c   1.000
_cell.angle_alpha   90.00
_cell.angle_beta   90.00
_cell.angle_gamma   90.00
#
_symmetry.space_group_name_H-M   'P 1'
#
loop_
_entity.id
_entity.type
_entity.pdbx_description
1 polymer ?
#
loop_
_entity_poly.entity_id
_entity_poly.type
_entity_poly.pdbx_seq_one_letter_code
_entity_poly.pdbx_strand_id
1 'polypeptide(L)'
;ALFTLLYVKGLMGLGDVYVATGLSLSFTYPVLFNETGLPGTPVLTPPIILIILYACASIIIYSIGKALYVAARHRDLLKGLRPVEKILLPIIAKPMAIEEYLRSRFFYPLTIIEEEGGVVKQRIRLSYDVEKEDYREHQARLKALVEKGVVKPETRIWVSHGIPFLTLILLGFTIFIVLGDKPLAMTIQNLARVSPV
;
A
#
# COMPACT_ATOMS: atom_id res chain seq x y z
N ALA A 1 -10.47 18.51 6.64
CA ALA A 1 -9.34 19.38 6.27
C ALA A 1 -8.12 18.57 5.79
N LEU A 2 -7.53 17.70 6.62
CA LEU A 2 -6.33 16.93 6.25
C LEU A 2 -6.53 16.03 5.02
N PHE A 3 -7.57 15.18 4.98
CA PHE A 3 -7.82 14.27 3.84
C PHE A 3 -8.08 15.02 2.53
N THR A 4 -8.82 16.13 2.60
CA THR A 4 -9.04 17.02 1.46
C THR A 4 -7.73 17.60 0.94
N LEU A 5 -6.81 17.99 1.83
CA LEU A 5 -5.48 18.49 1.45
C LEU A 5 -4.63 17.39 0.81
N LEU A 6 -4.66 16.16 1.34
CA LEU A 6 -3.97 15.02 0.76
C LEU A 6 -4.48 14.69 -0.66
N TYR A 7 -5.80 14.79 -0.88
CA TYR A 7 -6.39 14.64 -2.21
C TYR A 7 -5.96 15.73 -3.20
N VAL A 8 -6.01 17.01 -2.80
CA VAL A 8 -5.58 18.13 -3.66
C VAL A 8 -4.09 18.01 -4.05
N LYS A 9 -3.28 17.37 -3.21
CA LYS A 9 -1.87 17.07 -3.49
C LYS A 9 -1.65 15.79 -4.31
N GLY A 10 -2.71 15.09 -4.72
CA GLY A 10 -2.62 13.83 -5.47
C GLY A 10 -2.08 12.65 -4.65
N LEU A 11 -2.08 12.75 -3.32
CA LEU A 11 -1.53 11.72 -2.42
C LEU A 11 -2.57 10.70 -1.97
N MET A 12 -3.85 10.96 -2.20
CA MET A 12 -4.95 10.13 -1.73
C MET A 12 -6.09 10.13 -2.75
N GLY A 13 -6.76 8.98 -2.91
CA GLY A 13 -7.91 8.87 -3.81
C GLY A 13 -9.15 9.56 -3.24
N LEU A 14 -10.01 10.09 -4.12
CA LEU A 14 -11.26 10.74 -3.71
C LEU A 14 -12.18 9.81 -2.89
N GLY A 15 -12.21 8.51 -3.26
CA GLY A 15 -12.98 7.51 -2.52
C GLY A 15 -12.55 7.38 -1.06
N ASP A 16 -11.25 7.42 -0.78
CA ASP A 16 -10.73 7.34 0.59
C ASP A 16 -11.12 8.60 1.40
N VAL A 17 -11.17 9.78 0.75
CA VAL A 17 -11.62 11.03 1.38
C VAL A 17 -13.10 10.95 1.77
N TYR A 18 -13.97 10.44 0.89
CA TYR A 18 -15.39 10.30 1.20
C TYR A 18 -15.61 9.37 2.39
N VAL A 19 -14.91 8.24 2.42
CA VAL A 19 -15.03 7.26 3.52
C VAL A 19 -14.50 7.85 4.82
N ALA A 20 -13.32 8.48 4.80
CA ALA A 20 -12.77 9.11 6.00
C ALA A 20 -13.68 10.22 6.53
N THR A 21 -14.29 11.00 5.64
CA THR A 21 -15.23 12.07 6.01
C THR A 21 -16.53 11.49 6.57
N GLY A 22 -17.11 10.48 5.92
CA GLY A 22 -18.33 9.82 6.37
C GLY A 22 -18.18 9.16 7.74
N LEU A 23 -17.06 8.45 7.96
CA LEU A 23 -16.72 7.89 9.27
C LEU A 23 -16.49 8.98 10.31
N SER A 24 -15.79 10.06 9.95
CA SER A 24 -15.58 11.19 10.85
C SER A 24 -16.89 11.85 11.28
N LEU A 25 -17.87 11.98 10.39
CA LEU A 25 -19.18 12.56 10.73
C LEU A 25 -20.02 11.60 11.57
N SER A 26 -20.03 10.32 11.20
CA SER A 26 -20.80 9.27 11.89
C SER A 26 -20.30 9.04 13.32
N PHE A 27 -18.99 9.16 13.53
CA PHE A 27 -18.32 8.89 14.80
C PHE A 27 -17.51 10.12 15.27
N THR A 28 -18.12 11.30 15.17
CA THR A 28 -17.45 12.58 15.47
C THR A 28 -16.94 12.63 16.91
N TYR A 29 -17.74 12.15 17.86
CA TYR A 29 -17.43 12.21 19.28
C TYR A 29 -17.31 10.80 19.88
N PRO A 30 -16.35 10.57 20.77
CA PRO A 30 -16.20 9.28 21.46
C PRO A 30 -17.46 8.91 22.24
N VAL A 31 -18.17 9.89 22.79
CA VAL A 31 -19.47 9.71 23.45
C VAL A 31 -20.47 9.07 22.51
N LEU A 32 -20.65 9.61 21.30
CA LEU A 32 -21.58 9.05 20.32
C LEU A 32 -21.20 7.63 19.91
N PHE A 33 -19.91 7.31 19.84
CA PHE A 33 -19.45 5.95 19.57
C PHE A 33 -19.76 5.00 20.73
N ASN A 34 -19.56 5.42 21.98
CA ASN A 34 -19.83 4.61 23.16
C ASN A 34 -21.33 4.29 23.31
N GLU A 35 -22.21 5.17 22.81
CA GLU A 35 -23.66 4.95 22.78
C GLU A 35 -24.14 4.05 21.61
N THR A 36 -23.26 3.66 20.68
CA THR A 36 -23.66 2.80 19.54
C THR A 36 -24.00 1.36 19.92
N GLY A 37 -23.65 0.92 21.13
CA GLY A 37 -23.79 -0.47 21.57
C GLY A 37 -22.86 -1.45 20.86
N LEU A 38 -21.87 -0.96 20.09
CA LEU A 38 -20.83 -1.79 19.50
C LEU A 38 -19.97 -2.43 20.60
N PRO A 39 -19.57 -3.71 20.44
CA PRO A 39 -18.73 -4.37 21.43
C PRO A 39 -17.38 -3.65 21.52
N GLY A 40 -16.96 -3.26 22.72
CA GLY A 40 -15.71 -2.54 22.91
C GLY A 40 -15.62 -1.86 24.28
N THR A 41 -14.43 -1.37 24.63
CA THR A 41 -14.28 -0.48 25.80
C THR A 41 -14.66 0.95 25.43
N PRO A 42 -15.19 1.73 26.39
CA PRO A 42 -15.43 3.15 26.18
C PRO A 42 -14.17 3.83 25.65
N VAL A 43 -14.31 4.52 24.52
CA VAL A 43 -13.21 5.20 23.84
C VAL A 43 -13.19 6.66 24.26
N LEU A 44 -12.00 7.22 24.48
CA LEU A 44 -11.78 8.61 24.87
C LEU A 44 -11.33 9.50 23.70
N THR A 45 -10.84 8.88 22.62
CA THR A 45 -10.31 9.56 21.44
C THR A 45 -11.28 9.48 20.26
N PRO A 46 -11.31 10.48 19.37
CA PRO A 46 -12.14 10.42 18.17
C PRO A 46 -11.85 9.15 17.34
N PRO A 47 -12.85 8.25 17.16
CA PRO A 47 -12.68 6.96 16.51
C PRO A 47 -11.91 6.99 15.19
N ILE A 48 -12.17 7.99 14.35
CA ILE A 48 -11.54 8.11 13.03
C ILE A 48 -10.01 8.16 13.08
N ILE A 49 -9.44 8.77 14.13
CA ILE A 49 -7.99 8.86 14.29
C ILE A 49 -7.41 7.46 14.52
N LEU A 50 -8.03 6.67 15.39
CA LEU A 50 -7.58 5.32 15.70
C LEU A 50 -7.81 4.34 14.54
N ILE A 51 -8.96 4.44 13.86
CA ILE A 51 -9.27 3.63 12.68
C ILE A 51 -8.17 3.80 11.62
N ILE A 52 -7.79 5.05 11.34
CA ILE A 52 -6.76 5.37 10.35
C ILE A 52 -5.38 4.96 10.83
N LEU A 53 -5.08 5.13 12.13
CA LEU A 53 -3.83 4.64 12.72
C LEU A 53 -3.69 3.12 12.58
N TYR A 54 -4.75 2.35 12.85
CA TYR A 54 -4.76 0.90 12.67
C TYR A 54 -4.67 0.51 11.19
N ALA A 55 -5.30 1.25 10.28
CA ALA A 55 -5.17 1.04 8.84
C ALA A 55 -3.71 1.25 8.37
N CYS A 56 -3.08 2.35 8.81
CA CYS A 56 -1.68 2.66 8.54
C CYS A 56 -0.72 1.60 9.14
N ALA A 57 -0.96 1.18 10.38
CA ALA A 57 -0.17 0.12 11.01
C ALA A 57 -0.31 -1.20 10.22
N SER A 58 -1.52 -1.53 9.76
CA SER A 58 -1.79 -2.74 9.00
C SER A 58 -1.04 -2.78 7.68
N ILE A 59 -0.99 -1.67 6.92
CA ILE A 59 -0.21 -1.64 5.68
C ILE A 59 1.30 -1.70 5.94
N ILE A 60 1.79 -1.09 7.02
CA ILE A 60 3.21 -1.19 7.40
C ILE A 60 3.56 -2.64 7.71
N ILE A 61 2.79 -3.31 8.57
CA ILE A 61 3.00 -4.72 8.94
C ILE A 61 2.93 -5.62 7.70
N TYR A 62 1.90 -5.43 6.85
CA TYR A 62 1.75 -6.17 5.60
C TYR A 62 2.98 -5.98 4.69
N SER A 63 3.40 -4.73 4.49
CA SER A 63 4.52 -4.38 3.61
C SER A 63 5.84 -4.96 4.12
N ILE A 64 6.07 -4.93 5.44
CA ILE A 64 7.24 -5.56 6.06
C ILE A 64 7.21 -7.08 5.85
N GLY A 65 6.09 -7.74 6.15
CA GLY A 65 5.97 -9.19 5.97
C GLY A 65 6.21 -9.62 4.52
N LYS A 66 5.73 -8.82 3.56
CA LYS A 66 5.94 -9.01 2.13
C LYS A 66 7.39 -8.78 1.71
N ALA A 67 7.99 -7.71 2.21
CA ALA A 67 9.39 -7.42 1.94
C ALA A 67 10.30 -8.55 2.45
N LEU A 68 10.02 -9.09 3.64
CA LEU A 68 10.71 -10.26 4.19
C LEU A 68 10.49 -11.51 3.35
N TYR A 69 9.24 -11.78 2.91
CA TYR A 69 8.94 -12.90 2.03
C TYR A 69 9.71 -12.81 0.70
N VAL A 70 9.74 -11.64 0.08
CA VAL A 70 10.48 -11.39 -1.17
C VAL A 70 11.99 -11.54 -0.95
N ALA A 71 12.52 -11.00 0.15
CA ALA A 71 13.93 -11.15 0.50
C ALA A 71 14.33 -12.63 0.72
N ALA A 72 13.42 -13.45 1.29
CA ALA A 72 13.67 -14.87 1.54
C ALA A 72 13.54 -15.72 0.26
N ARG A 73 12.48 -15.52 -0.52
CA ARG A 73 12.10 -16.43 -1.64
C ARG A 73 12.60 -15.96 -3.02
N HIS A 74 12.85 -14.67 -3.18
CA HIS A 74 13.21 -14.03 -4.45
C HIS A 74 14.49 -13.19 -4.34
N ARG A 75 15.45 -13.65 -3.52
CA ARG A 75 16.75 -12.99 -3.31
C ARG A 75 17.53 -12.75 -4.60
N ASP A 76 17.31 -13.59 -5.61
CA ASP A 76 17.88 -13.50 -6.95
C ASP A 76 17.41 -12.25 -7.69
N LEU A 77 16.12 -11.89 -7.58
CA LEU A 77 15.56 -10.68 -8.20
C LEU A 77 16.07 -9.37 -7.58
N LEU A 78 16.66 -9.45 -6.39
CA LEU A 78 17.30 -8.34 -5.71
C LEU A 78 18.79 -8.19 -6.07
N LYS A 79 19.39 -9.20 -6.71
CA LYS A 79 20.77 -9.12 -7.20
C LYS A 79 20.79 -8.25 -8.45
N GLY A 80 21.63 -7.21 -8.46
CA GLY A 80 21.74 -6.26 -9.56
C GLY A 80 20.96 -4.95 -9.36
N LEU A 81 20.11 -4.85 -8.34
CA LEU A 81 19.45 -3.59 -7.97
C LEU A 81 20.36 -2.66 -7.18
N ARG A 82 20.08 -1.35 -7.22
CA ARG A 82 20.75 -0.35 -6.36
C ARG A 82 20.37 -0.54 -4.88
N PRO A 83 21.18 -0.10 -3.90
CA PRO A 83 20.87 -0.27 -2.48
C PRO A 83 19.49 0.26 -2.08
N VAL A 84 19.11 1.43 -2.60
CA VAL A 84 17.79 2.04 -2.36
C VAL A 84 16.66 1.18 -2.94
N GLU A 85 16.85 0.65 -4.14
CA GLU A 85 15.87 -0.22 -4.81
C GLU A 85 15.69 -1.55 -4.07
N LYS A 86 16.77 -2.14 -3.55
CA LYS A 86 16.71 -3.38 -2.77
C LYS A 86 15.83 -3.26 -1.52
N ILE A 87 15.73 -2.06 -0.95
CA ILE A 87 14.94 -1.79 0.24
C ILE A 87 13.51 -1.41 -0.15
N LEU A 88 13.35 -0.48 -1.11
CA LEU A 88 12.05 0.09 -1.43
C LEU A 88 11.19 -0.82 -2.31
N LEU A 89 11.76 -1.54 -3.29
CA LEU A 89 10.94 -2.37 -4.18
C LEU A 89 10.15 -3.46 -3.45
N PRO A 90 10.75 -4.24 -2.53
CA PRO A 90 10.00 -5.27 -1.80
C PRO A 90 8.84 -4.71 -0.97
N ILE A 91 8.89 -3.42 -0.60
CA ILE A 91 7.83 -2.73 0.14
C ILE A 91 6.70 -2.32 -0.81
N ILE A 92 7.02 -1.72 -1.97
CA ILE A 92 6.02 -1.09 -2.87
C ILE A 92 5.55 -2.00 -4.00
N ALA A 93 6.23 -3.13 -4.23
CA ALA A 93 6.08 -3.94 -5.43
C ALA A 93 6.08 -5.44 -5.13
N LYS A 94 5.55 -6.23 -6.07
CA LYS A 94 5.70 -7.68 -6.08
C LYS A 94 6.36 -8.16 -7.37
N PRO A 95 7.16 -9.23 -7.33
CA PRO A 95 7.57 -9.91 -8.54
C PRO A 95 6.38 -10.67 -9.15
N MET A 96 6.22 -10.59 -10.46
CA MET A 96 5.15 -11.24 -11.23
C MET A 96 5.72 -11.70 -12.58
N ALA A 97 5.33 -12.90 -13.04
CA ALA A 97 5.73 -13.35 -14.38
C ALA A 97 5.03 -12.51 -15.46
N ILE A 98 5.67 -12.30 -16.60
CA ILE A 98 5.08 -11.51 -17.69
C ILE A 98 3.74 -12.12 -18.15
N GLU A 99 3.67 -13.44 -18.29
CA GLU A 99 2.43 -14.13 -18.64
C GLU A 99 1.27 -13.87 -17.65
N GLU A 100 1.57 -13.78 -16.35
CA GLU A 100 0.59 -13.49 -15.30
C GLU A 100 0.18 -12.00 -15.37
N TYR A 101 1.16 -11.11 -15.57
CA TYR A 101 0.94 -9.68 -15.71
C TYR A 101 0.02 -9.35 -16.89
N LEU A 102 0.20 -10.00 -18.05
CA LEU A 102 -0.63 -9.81 -19.24
C LEU A 102 -2.09 -10.23 -19.03
N ARG A 103 -2.38 -11.10 -18.06
CA ARG A 103 -3.74 -11.53 -17.68
C ARG A 103 -4.33 -10.70 -16.54
N SER A 104 -3.48 -9.98 -15.82
CA SER A 104 -3.86 -9.16 -14.67
C SER A 104 -4.50 -7.82 -15.10
N ARG A 105 -5.19 -7.15 -14.17
CA ARG A 105 -5.77 -5.81 -14.40
C ARG A 105 -5.35 -4.87 -13.28
N PHE A 106 -5.21 -3.59 -13.60
CA PHE A 106 -4.89 -2.52 -12.63
C PHE A 106 -3.51 -2.66 -11.95
N PHE A 107 -2.61 -3.45 -12.51
CA PHE A 107 -1.22 -3.52 -12.08
C PHE A 107 -0.36 -2.65 -13.01
N TYR A 108 0.56 -1.88 -12.42
CA TYR A 108 1.47 -1.03 -13.16
C TYR A 108 2.89 -1.60 -13.06
N PRO A 109 3.61 -1.75 -14.17
CA PRO A 109 4.94 -2.32 -14.13
C PRO A 109 5.92 -1.26 -13.60
N LEU A 110 6.73 -1.68 -12.64
CA LEU A 110 7.87 -0.91 -12.12
C LEU A 110 9.17 -1.32 -12.80
N THR A 111 9.16 -2.47 -13.48
CA THR A 111 10.20 -2.85 -14.45
C THR A 111 9.76 -2.45 -15.84
N ILE A 112 10.46 -1.49 -16.44
CA ILE A 112 10.28 -1.08 -17.83
C ILE A 112 11.34 -1.79 -18.67
N ILE A 113 10.88 -2.48 -19.71
CA ILE A 113 11.75 -3.16 -20.67
C ILE A 113 11.56 -2.47 -22.01
N GLU A 114 12.65 -1.96 -22.56
CA GLU A 114 12.67 -1.25 -23.84
C GLU A 114 13.73 -1.87 -24.76
N GLU A 115 13.42 -1.90 -26.05
CA GLU A 115 14.31 -2.34 -27.12
C GLU A 115 14.79 -1.10 -27.87
N GLU A 116 16.07 -0.76 -27.75
CA GLU A 116 16.66 0.40 -28.43
C GLU A 116 17.86 -0.06 -29.27
N GLY A 117 17.73 0.04 -30.60
CA GLY A 117 18.81 -0.35 -31.53
C GLY A 117 19.21 -1.83 -31.46
N GLY A 118 18.29 -2.73 -31.13
CA GLY A 118 18.55 -4.17 -30.96
C GLY A 118 19.14 -4.56 -29.60
N VAL A 119 19.32 -3.60 -28.68
CA VAL A 119 19.75 -3.85 -27.31
C VAL A 119 18.54 -3.75 -26.37
N VAL A 120 18.33 -4.79 -25.57
CA VAL A 120 17.29 -4.81 -24.54
C VAL A 120 17.81 -4.09 -23.30
N LYS A 121 17.17 -2.98 -22.93
CA LYS A 121 17.45 -2.25 -21.70
C LYS A 121 16.32 -2.47 -20.70
N GLN A 122 16.70 -2.83 -19.48
CA GLN A 122 15.78 -2.93 -18.35
C GLN A 122 16.01 -1.77 -17.40
N ARG A 123 14.95 -1.01 -17.10
CA ARG A 123 14.96 0.08 -16.15
C ARG A 123 13.97 -0.17 -15.03
N ILE A 124 14.37 0.18 -13.81
CA ILE A 124 13.52 0.16 -12.63
C ILE A 124 13.03 1.58 -12.32
N ARG A 125 11.74 1.71 -12.04
CA ARG A 125 11.11 2.93 -11.53
C ARG A 125 10.42 2.64 -10.20
N LEU A 126 10.32 3.67 -9.34
CA LEU A 126 9.70 3.55 -8.01
C LEU A 126 8.33 4.22 -7.93
N SER A 127 7.92 4.93 -8.98
CA SER A 127 6.64 5.63 -9.08
C SER A 127 6.08 5.54 -10.49
N TYR A 128 4.77 5.73 -10.59
CA TYR A 128 4.01 5.79 -11.83
C TYR A 128 2.84 6.76 -11.62
N ASP A 129 2.32 7.31 -12.70
CA ASP A 129 1.21 8.26 -12.68
C ASP A 129 -0.05 7.59 -13.24
N VAL A 130 -1.02 7.29 -12.38
CA VAL A 130 -2.26 6.59 -12.77
C VAL A 130 -3.12 7.43 -13.71
N GLU A 131 -3.03 8.76 -13.64
CA GLU A 131 -3.83 9.65 -14.49
C GLU A 131 -3.26 9.75 -15.90
N LYS A 132 -1.92 9.61 -16.03
CA LYS A 132 -1.22 9.72 -17.31
C LYS A 132 -0.93 8.37 -17.97
N GLU A 133 -0.89 7.30 -17.20
CA GLU A 133 -0.51 5.97 -17.68
C GLU A 133 -1.68 5.00 -17.69
N ASP A 134 -1.90 4.35 -18.83
CA ASP A 134 -2.78 3.19 -18.93
C ASP A 134 -1.98 1.88 -18.82
N TYR A 135 -2.36 1.01 -17.88
CA TYR A 135 -1.76 -0.32 -17.74
C TYR A 135 -1.86 -1.15 -19.03
N ARG A 136 -2.88 -0.89 -19.87
CA ARG A 136 -3.08 -1.59 -21.15
C ARG A 136 -2.01 -1.27 -22.17
N GLU A 137 -1.52 -0.03 -22.22
CA GLU A 137 -0.40 0.34 -23.09
C GLU A 137 0.86 -0.41 -22.71
N HIS A 138 1.12 -0.51 -21.40
CA HIS A 138 2.24 -1.27 -20.87
C HIS A 138 2.12 -2.77 -21.19
N GLN A 139 0.92 -3.34 -21.06
CA GLN A 139 0.66 -4.73 -21.47
C GLN A 139 0.87 -4.93 -22.97
N ALA A 140 0.41 -4.02 -23.82
CA ALA A 140 0.58 -4.10 -25.27
C ALA A 140 2.06 -4.07 -25.67
N ARG A 141 2.84 -3.14 -25.10
CA ARG A 141 4.29 -3.06 -25.35
C ARG A 141 5.01 -4.33 -24.92
N LEU A 142 4.70 -4.83 -23.72
CA LEU A 142 5.34 -6.03 -23.19
C LEU A 142 4.94 -7.29 -23.97
N LYS A 143 3.67 -7.37 -24.41
CA LYS A 143 3.19 -8.44 -25.29
C LYS A 143 3.94 -8.46 -26.61
N ALA A 144 4.16 -7.30 -27.24
CA ALA A 144 4.93 -7.21 -28.48
C ALA A 144 6.38 -7.70 -28.30
N LEU A 145 7.02 -7.39 -27.15
CA LEU A 145 8.37 -7.88 -26.84
C LEU A 145 8.41 -9.40 -26.65
N VAL A 146 7.37 -9.98 -26.06
CA VAL A 146 7.23 -11.44 -25.92
C VAL A 146 7.02 -12.11 -27.27
N GLU A 147 6.13 -11.57 -28.11
CA GLU A 147 5.84 -12.10 -29.45
C GLU A 147 7.06 -12.06 -30.37
N LYS A 148 7.92 -11.03 -30.24
CA LYS A 148 9.21 -10.95 -30.94
C LYS A 148 10.28 -11.90 -30.39
N GLY A 149 10.03 -12.60 -29.27
CA GLY A 149 11.00 -13.47 -28.60
C GLY A 149 12.13 -12.73 -27.87
N VAL A 150 12.00 -11.41 -27.71
CA VAL A 150 12.99 -10.55 -27.03
C VAL A 150 13.00 -10.84 -25.52
N VAL A 151 11.84 -11.14 -24.95
CA VAL A 151 11.67 -11.48 -23.55
C VAL A 151 10.84 -12.75 -23.42
N LYS A 152 11.23 -13.63 -22.49
CA LYS A 152 10.48 -14.86 -22.24
C LYS A 152 9.24 -14.60 -21.38
N PRO A 153 8.10 -15.29 -21.60
CA PRO A 153 6.89 -15.13 -20.80
C PRO A 153 7.08 -15.38 -19.30
N GLU A 154 8.03 -16.24 -18.92
CA GLU A 154 8.30 -16.63 -17.54
C GLU A 154 9.22 -15.64 -16.81
N THR A 155 9.75 -14.65 -17.54
CA THR A 155 10.59 -13.59 -16.96
C THR A 155 9.79 -12.86 -15.89
N ARG A 156 10.40 -12.66 -14.72
CA ARG A 156 9.76 -11.93 -13.62
C ARG A 156 10.04 -10.44 -13.72
N ILE A 157 8.98 -9.66 -13.65
CA ILE A 157 9.01 -8.20 -13.59
C ILE A 157 8.45 -7.73 -12.25
N TRP A 158 8.88 -6.55 -11.81
CA TRP A 158 8.29 -5.89 -10.66
C TRP A 158 7.03 -5.14 -11.07
N VAL A 159 5.93 -5.37 -10.36
CA VAL A 159 4.64 -4.70 -10.57
C VAL A 159 4.13 -4.09 -9.26
N SER A 160 3.32 -3.05 -9.36
CA SER A 160 2.76 -2.34 -8.19
C SER A 160 1.88 -3.24 -7.33
N HIS A 161 1.70 -2.87 -6.06
CA HIS A 161 0.98 -3.72 -5.10
C HIS A 161 -0.55 -3.68 -5.20
N GLY A 162 -1.11 -2.61 -5.78
CA GLY A 162 -2.55 -2.48 -6.03
C GLY A 162 -3.45 -2.64 -4.79
N ILE A 163 -2.93 -2.44 -3.57
CA ILE A 163 -3.70 -2.65 -2.33
C ILE A 163 -4.68 -1.48 -2.18
N PRO A 164 -6.00 -1.71 -2.25
CA PRO A 164 -6.97 -0.63 -2.10
C PRO A 164 -6.98 -0.18 -0.63
N PHE A 165 -6.65 1.09 -0.39
CA PHE A 165 -6.54 1.63 0.98
C PHE A 165 -7.86 1.53 1.75
N LEU A 166 -9.00 1.62 1.06
CA LEU A 166 -10.32 1.35 1.63
C LEU A 166 -10.42 0.00 2.38
N THR A 167 -9.79 -1.06 1.87
CA THR A 167 -9.77 -2.37 2.55
C THR A 167 -9.03 -2.29 3.89
N LEU A 168 -7.98 -1.47 3.94
CA LEU A 168 -7.21 -1.24 5.16
C LEU A 168 -7.97 -0.38 6.16
N ILE A 169 -8.75 0.60 5.69
CA ILE A 169 -9.66 1.36 6.55
C ILE A 169 -10.69 0.44 7.20
N LEU A 170 -11.28 -0.49 6.43
CA LEU A 170 -12.21 -1.49 6.97
C LEU A 170 -11.56 -2.41 8.01
N LEU A 171 -10.34 -2.88 7.74
CA LEU A 171 -9.57 -3.67 8.70
C LEU A 171 -9.27 -2.86 9.97
N GLY A 172 -8.83 -1.61 9.81
CA GLY A 172 -8.57 -0.69 10.91
C GLY A 172 -9.82 -0.42 11.75
N PHE A 173 -10.99 -0.31 11.12
CA PHE A 173 -12.28 -0.18 11.80
C PHE A 173 -12.62 -1.43 12.60
N THR A 174 -12.39 -2.61 12.03
CA THR A 174 -12.62 -3.89 12.71
C THR A 174 -11.71 -4.03 13.94
N ILE A 175 -10.42 -3.70 13.79
CA ILE A 175 -9.45 -3.70 14.90
C ILE A 175 -9.87 -2.68 15.96
N PHE A 176 -10.31 -1.50 15.56
CA PHE A 176 -10.76 -0.45 16.47
C PHE A 176 -11.96 -0.88 17.31
N ILE A 177 -12.96 -1.54 16.73
CA ILE A 177 -14.10 -2.08 17.49
C ILE A 177 -13.60 -3.03 18.59
N VAL A 178 -12.65 -3.91 18.27
CA VAL A 178 -12.16 -4.92 19.23
C VAL A 178 -11.25 -4.32 20.32
N LEU A 179 -10.33 -3.43 19.94
CA LEU A 179 -9.27 -2.94 20.82
C LEU A 179 -9.54 -1.56 21.45
N GLY A 180 -10.40 -0.75 20.84
CA GLY A 180 -10.63 0.64 21.21
C GLY A 180 -9.33 1.45 21.21
N ASP A 181 -9.14 2.24 22.25
CA ASP A 181 -7.97 3.08 22.53
C ASP A 181 -6.96 2.44 23.50
N LYS A 182 -7.18 1.20 23.95
CA LYS A 182 -6.31 0.50 24.91
C LYS A 182 -4.83 0.53 24.53
N PRO A 183 -4.41 0.22 23.28
CA PRO A 183 -3.00 0.21 22.92
C PRO A 183 -2.35 1.59 23.04
N LEU A 184 -3.10 2.64 22.69
CA LEU A 184 -2.63 4.02 22.82
C LEU A 184 -2.48 4.41 24.30
N ALA A 185 -3.48 4.11 25.12
CA ALA A 185 -3.44 4.37 26.56
C ALA A 185 -2.27 3.67 27.24
N MET A 186 -2.02 2.38 26.91
CA MET A 186 -0.87 1.62 27.43
C MET A 186 0.47 2.26 27.01
N THR A 187 0.58 2.70 25.75
CA THR A 187 1.80 3.32 25.24
C THR A 187 2.10 4.64 25.97
N ILE A 188 1.08 5.48 26.16
CA ILE A 188 1.21 6.76 26.88
C ILE A 188 1.59 6.51 28.35
N GLN A 189 0.95 5.56 29.03
CA GLN A 189 1.29 5.22 30.42
C GLN A 189 2.72 4.71 30.55
N ASN A 190 3.18 3.88 29.62
CA ASN A 190 4.55 3.38 29.61
C ASN A 190 5.56 4.50 29.37
N LEU A 191 5.27 5.44 28.45
CA LEU A 191 6.12 6.62 28.23
C LEU A 191 6.18 7.53 29.46
N ALA A 192 5.03 7.78 30.11
CA ALA A 192 4.96 8.58 31.33
C ALA A 192 5.72 7.95 32.51
N ARG A 193 5.79 6.62 32.59
CA ARG A 193 6.59 5.91 33.61
C ARG A 193 8.10 5.96 33.35
N VAL A 194 8.52 6.13 32.10
CA VAL A 194 9.95 6.17 31.70
C VAL A 194 10.53 7.57 31.78
N SER A 195 9.70 8.62 31.91
CA SER A 195 10.13 9.99 32.19
C SER A 195 9.79 10.44 33.62
N PRO A 196 10.46 9.93 34.67
CA PRO A 196 10.52 10.66 35.92
C PRO A 196 11.53 11.80 35.75
N VAL A 197 11.01 13.04 35.67
CA VAL A 197 11.77 14.23 36.08
C VAL A 197 11.44 14.48 37.54
#